data_AF-A0A2N1MA33-F1
#
_entry.id   AF-A0A2N1MA33-F1
#
_cell.length_a   1.000
_cell.length_b   1.000
_cell.length_c   1.000
_cell.angle_alpha   90.00
_cell.angle_beta   90.00
_cell.angle_gamma   90.00
#
_symmetry.space_group_name_H-M   'P 1'
#
loop_
_entity.id
_entity.type
_entity.pdbx_description
1 polymer ?
#
loop_
_entity_poly.entity_id
_entity_poly.type
_entity_poly.pdbx_seq_one_letter_code
_entity_poly.pdbx_strand_id
1 'polypeptide(L)'
;MEKKVKKKDIFKVGDIVNLKIPKADKGKLGRSHLPCKFLKVKPKGFYNLGCFAGTLNVNYKGNCLESTELTSMAELTNIPNKVVTVTEAVRLQSNVNSVKCKCPNTNCSTMKCACKKLNLSCNIRCHPGKTCHNPSL
;
A
#
# COMPACT_ATOMS: atom_id res chain seq x y z
N MET A 1 -26.01 -11.35 -3.79
CA MET A 1 -26.63 -10.03 -3.58
C MET A 1 -25.79 -9.34 -2.51
N GLU A 2 -25.24 -8.13 -2.61
CA GLU A 2 -25.67 -6.89 -3.25
C GLU A 2 -24.43 -6.09 -3.71
N LYS A 3 -24.39 -5.69 -4.98
CA LYS A 3 -23.43 -4.67 -5.45
C LYS A 3 -23.95 -3.31 -5.01
N LYS A 4 -23.53 -2.81 -3.84
CA LYS A 4 -23.78 -1.41 -3.46
C LYS A 4 -22.81 -0.49 -4.20
N VAL A 5 -23.20 -0.12 -5.41
CA VAL A 5 -22.70 1.08 -6.08
C VAL A 5 -23.15 2.27 -5.24
N LYS A 6 -22.30 2.75 -4.31
CA LYS A 6 -22.62 3.90 -3.46
C LYS A 6 -21.88 5.15 -3.96
N LYS A 7 -22.71 6.03 -4.54
CA LYS A 7 -22.68 7.51 -4.62
C LYS A 7 -21.39 8.21 -5.08
N LYS A 8 -21.58 9.35 -5.78
CA LYS A 8 -20.55 10.37 -6.02
C LYS A 8 -19.99 10.81 -4.66
N ASP A 9 -18.98 10.11 -4.17
CA ASP A 9 -18.43 10.39 -2.85
C ASP A 9 -17.61 11.67 -2.91
N ILE A 10 -18.08 12.68 -2.18
CA ILE A 10 -17.30 13.88 -1.91
C ILE A 10 -16.27 13.47 -0.88
N PHE A 11 -15.11 13.03 -1.35
CA PHE A 11 -14.03 12.61 -0.50
C PHE A 11 -13.50 13.76 0.37
N LYS A 12 -13.22 13.47 1.63
CA LYS A 12 -12.63 14.42 2.58
C LYS A 12 -11.13 14.19 2.68
N VAL A 13 -10.40 15.23 3.06
CA VAL A 13 -8.99 15.10 3.39
C VAL A 13 -8.84 14.12 4.55
N GLY A 14 -7.96 13.14 4.38
CA GLY A 14 -7.75 12.07 5.35
C GLY A 14 -8.45 10.74 5.02
N ASP A 15 -9.44 10.73 4.11
CA ASP A 15 -10.09 9.47 3.69
C ASP A 15 -9.10 8.55 2.98
N ILE A 16 -9.28 7.25 3.16
CA ILE A 16 -8.55 6.21 2.45
C ILE A 16 -9.37 5.84 1.21
N VAL A 17 -8.68 5.73 0.08
CA VAL A 17 -9.24 5.31 -1.21
C VAL A 17 -8.27 4.44 -1.98
N ASN A 18 -8.83 3.66 -2.89
CA ASN A 18 -8.08 2.87 -3.84
C ASN A 18 -8.01 3.62 -5.18
N LEU A 19 -6.80 4.03 -5.58
CA LEU A 19 -6.55 4.54 -6.92
C LEU A 19 -6.49 3.38 -7.91
N LYS A 20 -7.31 3.42 -8.96
CA LYS A 20 -7.23 2.47 -10.09
C LYS A 20 -5.93 2.70 -10.86
N ILE A 21 -5.07 1.68 -10.88
CA ILE A 21 -3.77 1.76 -11.55
C ILE A 21 -4.00 1.73 -13.07
N PRO A 22 -3.57 2.78 -13.81
CA PRO A 22 -3.66 2.79 -15.27
C PRO A 22 -2.92 1.61 -15.89
N LYS A 23 -3.37 1.11 -17.05
CA LYS A 23 -2.74 -0.04 -17.72
C LYS A 23 -1.25 0.17 -17.98
N ALA A 24 -0.84 1.40 -18.30
CA ALA A 24 0.56 1.78 -18.51
C ALA A 24 1.43 1.57 -17.24
N ASP A 25 0.89 1.87 -16.06
CA ASP A 25 1.61 1.79 -14.79
C ASP A 25 1.56 0.39 -14.12
N LYS A 26 0.65 -0.50 -14.56
CA LYS A 26 0.52 -1.85 -13.96
C LYS A 26 1.81 -2.69 -14.08
N GLY A 27 2.59 -2.47 -15.15
CA GLY A 27 3.77 -3.26 -15.46
C GLY A 27 3.51 -4.77 -15.41
N LYS A 28 4.51 -5.55 -15.00
CA LYS A 28 4.39 -7.02 -14.79
C LYS A 28 3.86 -7.42 -13.41
N LEU A 29 3.47 -6.45 -12.58
CA LEU A 29 3.19 -6.67 -11.15
C LEU A 29 1.72 -7.05 -10.88
N GLY A 30 0.83 -6.90 -11.87
CA GLY A 30 -0.54 -7.42 -11.82
C GLY A 30 -1.50 -6.72 -10.85
N ARG A 31 -1.05 -5.73 -10.07
CA ARG A 31 -1.94 -4.98 -9.17
C ARG A 31 -2.86 -4.04 -9.95
N SER A 32 -4.12 -4.00 -9.55
CA SER A 32 -5.14 -3.14 -10.15
C SER A 32 -5.42 -1.87 -9.36
N HIS A 33 -5.08 -1.85 -8.07
CA HIS A 33 -5.40 -0.75 -7.16
C HIS A 33 -4.20 -0.40 -6.27
N LEU A 34 -4.03 0.89 -6.00
CA LEU A 34 -3.04 1.45 -5.07
C LEU A 34 -3.79 2.15 -3.92
N PRO A 35 -3.71 1.65 -2.68
CA PRO A 35 -4.23 2.34 -1.50
C PRO A 35 -3.55 3.69 -1.33
N CYS A 36 -4.36 4.72 -1.16
CA CYS A 36 -3.94 6.10 -1.01
C CYS A 36 -4.80 6.79 0.04
N LYS A 37 -4.26 7.86 0.61
CA LYS A 37 -4.96 8.79 1.49
C LYS A 37 -5.13 10.12 0.77
N PHE A 38 -6.28 10.76 0.92
CA PHE A 38 -6.47 12.12 0.42
C PHE A 38 -5.66 13.11 1.23
N LEU A 39 -4.79 13.86 0.55
CA LEU A 39 -4.00 14.92 1.16
C LEU A 39 -4.63 16.29 0.94
N LYS A 40 -5.09 16.57 -0.28
CA LYS A 40 -5.60 17.89 -0.63
C LYS A 40 -6.62 17.84 -1.76
N VAL A 41 -7.65 18.68 -1.65
CA VAL A 41 -8.58 18.96 -2.75
C VAL A 41 -8.08 20.16 -3.54
N LYS A 42 -7.95 20.01 -4.85
CA LYS A 42 -7.62 21.07 -5.81
C LYS A 42 -8.89 21.56 -6.51
N PRO A 43 -8.89 22.79 -7.04
CA PRO A 43 -10.01 23.32 -7.83
C PRO A 43 -10.38 22.38 -8.98
N LYS A 44 -11.64 22.44 -9.40
CA LYS A 44 -12.23 21.59 -10.46
C LYS A 44 -12.34 20.09 -10.10
N GLY A 45 -12.35 19.75 -8.80
CA GLY A 45 -12.60 18.37 -8.34
C GLY A 45 -11.44 17.41 -8.59
N PHE A 46 -10.21 17.94 -8.61
CA PHE A 46 -8.99 17.13 -8.63
C PHE A 46 -8.49 16.92 -7.21
N TYR A 47 -7.93 15.75 -6.97
CA TYR A 47 -7.46 15.34 -5.65
C TYR A 47 -5.98 14.99 -5.71
N ASN A 48 -5.24 15.47 -4.72
CA ASN A 48 -3.87 15.04 -4.49
C ASN A 48 -3.87 13.91 -3.44
N LEU A 49 -3.15 12.86 -3.78
CA LEU A 49 -3.16 11.59 -3.07
C LEU A 49 -1.76 11.29 -2.53
N GLY A 50 -1.71 10.78 -1.31
CA GLY A 50 -0.50 10.20 -0.74
C GLY A 50 -0.64 8.69 -0.61
N CYS A 51 0.43 7.98 -0.88
CA CYS A 51 0.54 6.53 -0.69
C CYS A 51 1.69 6.23 0.27
N PHE A 52 1.89 4.97 0.63
CA PHE A 52 2.99 4.55 1.52
C PHE A 52 4.39 4.99 1.02
N ALA A 53 4.58 5.18 -0.29
CA ALA A 53 5.84 5.59 -0.89
C ALA A 53 6.04 7.12 -0.92
N GLY A 54 4.99 7.91 -0.69
CA GLY A 54 5.00 9.36 -0.77
C GLY A 54 3.77 9.94 -1.47
N THR A 55 3.84 11.23 -1.78
CA THR A 55 2.79 11.98 -2.47
C THR A 55 2.85 11.76 -3.98
N LEU A 56 1.72 11.43 -4.61
CA LEU A 56 1.65 11.26 -6.05
C LEU A 56 1.86 12.61 -6.77
N ASN A 57 2.68 12.58 -7.82
CA ASN A 57 3.01 13.75 -8.64
C ASN A 57 1.83 14.24 -9.51
N VAL A 58 0.82 13.41 -9.72
CA VAL A 58 -0.38 13.71 -10.51
C VAL A 58 -1.60 13.87 -9.60
N ASN A 59 -2.58 14.67 -10.04
CA ASN A 59 -3.86 14.84 -9.36
C ASN A 59 -4.95 14.04 -10.09
N TYR A 60 -5.83 13.40 -9.33
CA TYR A 60 -6.81 12.46 -9.86
C TYR A 60 -8.22 12.98 -9.67
N LYS A 61 -9.13 12.60 -10.57
CA LYS A 61 -10.57 12.83 -10.41
C LYS A 61 -11.18 11.64 -9.66
N GLY A 62 -12.34 11.86 -9.04
CA GLY A 62 -13.04 10.81 -8.29
C GLY A 62 -13.38 9.56 -9.10
N ASN A 63 -13.52 9.64 -10.43
CA ASN A 63 -13.77 8.47 -11.28
C ASN A 63 -12.58 7.49 -11.38
N CYS A 64 -11.37 7.94 -11.06
CA CYS A 64 -10.18 7.10 -10.96
C CYS A 64 -10.06 6.41 -9.60
N LEU A 65 -10.95 6.72 -8.65
CA LEU A 65 -10.87 6.33 -7.26
C LEU A 65 -12.02 5.39 -6.90
N GLU A 66 -11.75 4.48 -5.98
CA GLU A 66 -12.74 3.62 -5.36
C GLU A 66 -12.71 3.81 -3.85
N SER A 67 -13.89 4.06 -3.29
CA SER A 67 -14.09 4.14 -1.85
C SER A 67 -13.71 2.82 -1.19
N THR A 68 -13.17 2.90 0.02
CA THR A 68 -12.96 1.73 0.87
C THR A 68 -13.63 1.97 2.22
N GLU A 69 -14.05 0.88 2.87
CA GLU A 69 -14.61 0.92 4.22
C GLU A 69 -13.50 1.05 5.29
N LEU A 70 -12.22 1.04 4.87
CA LEU A 70 -11.07 1.19 5.75
C LEU A 70 -10.96 2.64 6.24
N THR A 71 -11.04 2.82 7.55
CA THR A 71 -10.83 4.11 8.23
C THR A 71 -9.35 4.37 8.54
N SER A 72 -8.52 3.33 8.60
CA SER A 72 -7.10 3.44 8.91
C SER A 72 -6.28 2.36 8.19
N MET A 73 -5.05 2.72 7.79
CA MET A 73 -4.03 1.80 7.30
C MET A 73 -2.68 2.27 7.82
N ALA A 74 -1.95 1.40 8.50
CA ALA A 74 -0.67 1.75 9.14
C ALA A 74 0.34 2.36 8.13
N GLU A 75 0.35 1.84 6.90
CA GLU A 75 1.22 2.33 5.82
C GLU A 75 0.85 3.74 5.31
N LEU A 76 -0.36 4.23 5.61
CA LEU A 76 -0.84 5.56 5.23
C LEU A 76 -0.90 6.54 6.42
N THR A 77 -0.47 6.11 7.61
CA THR A 77 -0.40 6.97 8.80
C THR A 77 0.71 8.01 8.67
N ASN A 78 1.88 7.61 8.15
CA ASN A 78 3.03 8.49 7.94
C ASN A 78 3.46 8.42 6.48
N ILE A 79 2.91 9.30 5.66
CA ILE A 79 3.26 9.40 4.24
C ILE A 79 4.60 10.12 4.12
N PRO A 80 5.63 9.52 3.51
CA PRO A 80 6.92 10.17 3.31
C PRO A 80 6.79 11.50 2.58
N ASN A 81 7.56 12.51 3.00
CA ASN A 81 7.64 13.80 2.30
C ASN A 81 8.52 13.67 1.03
N LYS A 82 8.07 12.83 0.10
CA LYS A 82 8.69 12.57 -1.20
C LYS A 82 7.61 12.57 -2.26
N VAL A 83 7.91 13.16 -3.41
CA VAL A 83 7.04 13.07 -4.60
C VAL A 83 7.39 11.81 -5.38
N VAL A 84 6.40 11.01 -5.71
CA VAL A 84 6.57 9.73 -6.44
C VAL A 84 5.58 9.62 -7.60
N THR A 85 5.95 8.82 -8.61
CA THR A 85 5.03 8.42 -9.69
C THR A 85 4.19 7.22 -9.27
N VAL A 86 3.07 6.97 -9.95
CA VAL A 86 2.27 5.75 -9.71
C VAL A 86 3.09 4.50 -9.99
N THR A 87 3.84 4.46 -11.10
CA THR A 87 4.72 3.34 -11.41
C THR A 87 5.73 3.06 -10.27
N GLU A 88 6.37 4.08 -9.72
CA GLU A 88 7.31 3.92 -8.61
C GLU A 88 6.62 3.42 -7.33
N ALA A 89 5.46 4.00 -6.99
CA ALA A 89 4.65 3.57 -5.87
C ALA A 89 4.21 2.10 -6.01
N VAL A 90 3.73 1.66 -7.17
CA VAL A 90 3.32 0.27 -7.43
C VAL A 90 4.49 -0.70 -7.32
N ARG A 91 5.67 -0.31 -7.82
CA ARG A 91 6.90 -1.11 -7.67
C ARG A 91 7.27 -1.27 -6.20
N LEU A 92 7.27 -0.20 -5.43
CA LEU A 92 7.59 -0.23 -4.01
C LEU A 92 6.50 -0.96 -3.20
N GLN A 93 5.24 -0.92 -3.63
CA GLN A 93 4.14 -1.61 -2.96
C GLN A 93 4.32 -3.13 -3.04
N SER A 94 5.01 -3.58 -4.08
CA SER A 94 5.42 -4.97 -4.22
C SER A 94 6.40 -5.40 -3.14
N ASN A 95 7.15 -4.47 -2.56
CA ASN A 95 8.21 -4.76 -1.60
C ASN A 95 7.81 -4.67 -0.14
N VAL A 96 6.74 -3.93 0.19
CA VAL A 96 6.33 -3.70 1.59
C VAL A 96 6.00 -5.01 2.34
N ASN A 97 5.62 -6.08 1.62
CA ASN A 97 5.38 -7.42 2.19
C ASN A 97 6.21 -8.54 1.55
N SER A 98 7.20 -8.24 0.70
CA SER A 98 7.95 -9.28 -0.04
C SER A 98 9.24 -9.73 0.63
N VAL A 99 9.62 -9.14 1.77
CA VAL A 99 10.79 -9.61 2.51
C VAL A 99 10.52 -11.04 2.94
N LYS A 100 11.14 -11.97 2.21
CA LYS A 100 11.13 -13.40 2.47
C LYS A 100 12.49 -13.74 3.03
N CYS A 101 12.58 -14.00 4.33
CA CYS A 101 13.81 -14.55 4.88
C CYS A 101 13.96 -16.02 4.47
N LYS A 102 15.21 -16.46 4.31
CA LYS A 102 15.58 -17.87 4.02
C LYS A 102 16.30 -18.50 5.21
N CYS A 103 15.83 -18.20 6.43
CA CYS A 103 16.43 -18.73 7.65
C CYS A 103 16.25 -20.26 7.69
N PRO A 104 17.33 -21.06 7.72
CA PRO A 104 17.23 -22.52 7.57
C PRO A 104 16.48 -23.20 8.73
N ASN A 105 16.63 -22.68 9.95
CA ASN A 105 16.07 -23.26 11.18
C ASN A 105 14.99 -22.38 11.83
N THR A 106 14.35 -21.49 11.06
CA THR A 106 13.32 -20.53 11.55
C THR A 106 13.71 -19.68 12.76
N ASN A 107 15.01 -19.68 13.13
CA ASN A 107 15.61 -18.89 14.19
C ASN A 107 15.75 -17.42 13.74
N CYS A 108 14.61 -16.76 13.63
CA CYS A 108 14.47 -15.41 13.13
C CYS A 108 14.68 -14.33 14.20
N SER A 109 15.21 -14.70 15.36
CA SER A 109 15.47 -13.81 16.49
C SER A 109 16.74 -12.98 16.30
N THR A 110 17.63 -13.40 15.39
CA THR A 110 18.93 -12.74 15.15
C THR A 110 18.91 -11.84 13.90
N MET A 111 19.89 -10.94 13.81
CA MET A 111 20.10 -10.08 12.63
C MET A 111 20.47 -10.84 11.34
N LYS A 112 20.68 -12.17 11.41
CA LYS A 112 20.81 -13.03 10.22
C LYS A 112 19.48 -13.14 9.45
N CYS A 113 18.36 -12.88 10.11
CA CYS A 113 17.06 -12.80 9.47
C CYS A 113 16.88 -11.45 8.78
N ALA A 114 16.62 -11.46 7.46
CA ALA A 114 16.36 -10.25 6.68
C ALA A 114 15.14 -9.46 7.19
N CYS A 115 14.09 -10.15 7.65
CA CYS A 115 12.92 -9.50 8.25
C CYS A 115 13.32 -8.78 9.54
N LYS A 116 14.01 -9.46 10.46
CA LYS A 116 14.45 -8.88 11.74
C LYS A 116 15.41 -7.71 11.55
N LYS A 117 16.35 -7.81 10.60
CA LYS A 117 17.30 -6.74 10.25
C LYS A 117 16.59 -5.46 9.78
N LEU A 118 15.43 -5.59 9.16
CA LEU A 118 14.59 -4.49 8.72
C LEU A 118 13.54 -4.09 9.78
N ASN A 119 13.63 -4.62 11.01
CA ASN A 119 12.63 -4.46 12.06
C ASN A 119 11.21 -4.89 11.65
N LEU A 120 11.10 -5.89 10.77
CA LEU A 120 9.85 -6.49 10.31
C LEU A 120 9.65 -7.89 10.90
N SER A 121 8.39 -8.27 11.09
CA SER A 121 8.01 -9.64 11.44
C SER A 121 8.02 -10.55 10.21
N CYS A 122 8.41 -11.81 10.38
CA CYS A 122 8.34 -12.82 9.33
C CYS A 122 6.88 -13.18 9.06
N ASN A 123 6.46 -13.13 7.79
CA ASN A 123 5.14 -13.58 7.37
C ASN A 123 5.14 -15.08 7.02
N ILE A 124 3.95 -15.66 6.81
CA ILE A 124 3.76 -17.07 6.43
C ILE A 124 4.50 -17.49 5.14
N ARG A 125 4.87 -16.53 4.27
CA ARG A 125 5.64 -16.81 3.05
C ARG A 125 7.13 -17.03 3.31
N CYS A 126 7.64 -16.61 4.47
CA CYS A 126 9.01 -16.87 4.92
C CYS A 126 9.19 -18.34 5.28
N HIS A 127 8.26 -18.87 6.07
CA HIS A 127 8.34 -20.21 6.66
C HIS A 127 6.97 -20.89 6.59
N PRO A 128 6.52 -21.30 5.38
CA PRO A 128 5.22 -21.94 5.23
C PRO A 128 5.18 -23.24 6.03
N GLY A 129 4.21 -23.35 6.94
CA GLY A 129 3.99 -24.54 7.77
C GLY A 129 5.04 -24.79 8.86
N LYS A 130 5.89 -23.83 9.20
CA LYS A 130 6.88 -23.96 10.29
C LYS A 130 6.69 -22.87 11.34
N THR A 131 6.97 -23.20 12.60
CA THR A 131 7.03 -22.24 13.70
C THR A 131 8.21 -21.29 13.50
N CYS A 132 7.96 -19.99 13.65
CA CYS A 132 8.95 -18.94 13.48
C CYS A 132 9.20 -18.24 14.81
N HIS A 133 10.46 -17.93 15.14
CA HIS A 133 10.80 -17.14 16.34
C HIS A 133 10.75 -15.62 16.13
N ASN A 134 10.14 -15.17 15.03
CA ASN A 134 9.80 -13.77 14.75
C ASN A 134 8.51 -13.71 13.90
N PRO A 135 7.39 -14.29 14.35
CA PRO A 135 6.16 -14.33 13.56
C PRO A 135 5.51 -12.94 13.51
N SER A 136 4.84 -12.63 12.42
CA SER A 136 3.79 -11.59 12.44
C SER A 136 2.65 -12.09 13.32
N LEU A 137 2.21 -11.27 14.29
CA LEU A 137 0.99 -11.50 15.07
C LEU A 137 -0.22 -11.74 14.17
#